data_AF-A0AAU6FF58-F1
#
_entry.id   AF-A0AAU6FF58-F1
#
_cell.length_a   1.000
_cell.length_b   1.000
_cell.length_c   1.000
_cell.angle_alpha   90.00
_cell.angle_beta   90.00
_cell.angle_gamma   90.00
#
_symmetry.space_group_name_H-M   'P 1'
#
loop_
_entity.id
_entity.type
_entity.pdbx_description
1 polymer ?
#
loop_
_entity_poly.entity_id
_entity_poly.type
_entity_poly.pdbx_seq_one_letter_code
_entity_poly.pdbx_strand_id
1 'polypeptide(L)'
;MVLAMCPLCSDDEDIEAVRQLDGGGRLVRHRCGYEWEHKEPVIPARNTLRPFGELNSLFPKAGEAGPEQVKRVARLKERYLAVRPDLDPQVADYWAKYQRIFSPGGLWTCDPRALKDFANSEIGARPGNQATFNSAWNDMGDAAAAEATRKTIEYLLHGPDDVPLEDRLEHLLSGTEPFAMTGFKEALLTKVLCVTYPDRFLTILKYTTEAGGKREIARMVYGLELPKPESANWTLGRLILWSNDLLLTLAGEGFANRQHTAAFLWWAKDQAGGRGTP
;
A
#
# COMPACT_ATOMS: atom_id res chain seq x y z
N MET A 1 -15.10 -23.11 -23.81
CA MET A 1 -15.96 -22.29 -24.68
C MET A 1 -17.08 -21.76 -23.80
N VAL A 2 -17.29 -20.44 -23.77
CA VAL A 2 -18.38 -19.84 -22.97
C VAL A 2 -19.70 -20.20 -23.65
N LEU A 3 -20.64 -20.77 -22.91
CA LEU A 3 -21.97 -21.11 -23.40
C LEU A 3 -22.69 -19.81 -23.78
N ALA A 4 -23.14 -19.71 -25.03
CA ALA A 4 -24.05 -18.64 -25.42
C ALA A 4 -25.40 -18.96 -24.78
N MET A 5 -25.98 -18.05 -23.99
CA MET A 5 -27.33 -18.21 -23.45
C MET A 5 -28.29 -17.30 -24.21
N CYS A 6 -29.45 -17.83 -24.58
CA CYS A 6 -30.51 -17.03 -25.19
C CYS A 6 -31.02 -15.97 -24.18
N PRO A 7 -30.92 -14.67 -24.48
CA PRO A 7 -31.36 -13.61 -23.55
C PRO A 7 -32.85 -13.64 -23.26
N LEU A 8 -33.65 -14.24 -24.16
CA LEU A 8 -35.10 -14.29 -24.05
C LEU A 8 -35.59 -15.47 -23.19
N CYS A 9 -34.94 -16.63 -23.34
CA CYS A 9 -35.38 -17.88 -22.70
C CYS A 9 -34.49 -18.31 -21.53
N SER A 10 -33.32 -17.68 -21.36
CA SER A 10 -32.27 -18.11 -20.43
C SER A 10 -31.88 -19.58 -20.61
N ASP A 11 -31.94 -20.06 -21.85
CA ASP A 11 -31.67 -21.44 -22.28
C ASP A 11 -30.43 -21.43 -23.19
N ASP A 12 -29.56 -22.42 -23.04
CA ASP A 12 -28.31 -22.60 -23.80
C ASP A 12 -28.33 -23.82 -24.73
N GLU A 13 -29.43 -24.59 -24.75
CA GLU A 13 -29.63 -25.65 -25.74
C GLU A 13 -30.15 -25.11 -27.10
N ASP A 14 -29.91 -25.83 -28.19
CA ASP A 14 -30.45 -25.52 -29.53
C ASP A 14 -30.11 -24.12 -30.09
N ILE A 15 -28.85 -23.68 -29.92
CA ILE A 15 -28.34 -22.41 -30.47
C ILE A 15 -27.57 -22.65 -31.77
N GLU A 16 -28.05 -22.04 -32.86
CA GLU A 16 -27.46 -22.13 -34.20
C GLU A 16 -26.68 -20.87 -34.55
N ALA A 17 -25.51 -21.03 -35.17
CA ALA A 17 -24.78 -19.91 -35.76
C ALA A 17 -25.37 -19.58 -37.14
N VAL A 18 -25.94 -18.38 -37.28
CA VAL A 18 -26.57 -17.92 -38.52
C VAL A 18 -25.53 -17.35 -39.48
N ARG A 19 -24.61 -16.51 -38.98
CA ARG A 19 -23.50 -15.95 -39.78
C ARG A 19 -22.39 -15.37 -38.91
N GLN A 20 -21.19 -15.29 -39.48
CA GLN A 20 -20.11 -14.48 -38.91
C GLN A 20 -20.30 -13.00 -39.21
N LEU A 21 -19.91 -12.14 -38.28
CA LEU A 21 -19.92 -10.68 -38.43
C LEU A 21 -18.48 -10.15 -38.51
N ASP A 22 -18.29 -9.09 -39.29
CA ASP A 22 -17.00 -8.40 -39.40
C ASP A 22 -16.67 -7.73 -38.06
N GLY A 23 -15.71 -8.31 -37.33
CA GLY A 23 -15.37 -7.93 -35.95
C GLY A 23 -15.26 -9.09 -34.96
N GLY A 24 -15.30 -10.34 -35.44
CA GLY A 24 -15.08 -11.54 -34.61
C GLY A 24 -16.30 -11.99 -33.80
N GLY A 25 -17.44 -11.29 -33.96
CA GLY A 25 -18.72 -11.71 -33.42
C GLY A 25 -19.43 -12.72 -34.32
N ARG A 26 -20.37 -13.48 -33.75
CA ARG A 26 -21.26 -14.38 -34.49
C ARG A 26 -22.70 -13.97 -34.22
N LEU A 27 -23.51 -13.88 -35.27
CA LEU A 27 -24.96 -13.81 -35.11
C LEU A 27 -25.46 -15.23 -34.85
N VAL A 28 -26.11 -15.43 -33.70
CA VAL A 28 -26.64 -16.72 -33.28
C VAL A 28 -28.15 -16.63 -33.10
N ARG A 29 -28.84 -17.75 -33.27
CA ARG A 29 -30.29 -17.86 -33.14
C ARG A 29 -30.63 -19.04 -32.25
N HIS A 30 -31.58 -18.84 -31.34
CA HIS A 30 -32.15 -19.90 -30.51
C HIS A 30 -33.45 -20.43 -31.14
N ARG A 31 -33.84 -21.66 -30.82
CA ARG A 31 -35.12 -22.28 -31.27
C ARG A 31 -36.37 -21.44 -31.03
N CYS A 32 -36.35 -20.51 -30.06
CA CYS A 32 -37.44 -19.56 -29.84
C CYS A 32 -37.57 -18.48 -30.91
N GLY A 33 -36.67 -18.46 -31.91
CA GLY A 33 -36.63 -17.50 -33.01
C GLY A 33 -35.90 -16.19 -32.67
N TYR A 34 -35.32 -16.05 -31.48
CA TYR A 34 -34.57 -14.86 -31.09
C TYR A 34 -33.14 -14.93 -31.64
N GLU A 35 -32.73 -13.88 -32.36
CA GLU A 35 -31.38 -13.72 -32.91
C GLU A 35 -30.62 -12.65 -32.13
N TRP A 36 -29.37 -12.94 -31.76
CA TRP A 36 -28.50 -11.97 -31.11
C TRP A 36 -27.04 -12.11 -31.53
N GLU A 37 -26.30 -11.01 -31.41
CA GLU A 37 -24.86 -11.01 -31.61
C GLU A 37 -24.16 -11.57 -30.36
N HIS A 38 -23.48 -12.70 -30.51
CA HIS A 38 -22.62 -13.26 -29.50
C HIS A 38 -21.16 -12.94 -29.84
N LYS A 39 -20.54 -12.12 -28.99
CA LYS A 39 -19.09 -11.93 -28.98
C LYS A 39 -18.52 -12.78 -27.86
N GLU A 40 -17.52 -13.61 -28.19
CA GLU A 40 -16.71 -14.20 -27.14
C GLU A 40 -16.08 -13.06 -26.34
N PRO A 41 -16.16 -13.08 -24.99
CA PRO A 41 -15.46 -12.09 -24.20
C PRO A 41 -13.98 -12.20 -24.54
N VAL A 42 -13.39 -11.09 -24.98
CA VAL A 42 -11.93 -10.99 -25.12
C VAL A 42 -11.37 -11.15 -23.72
N ILE A 43 -10.92 -12.35 -23.39
CA ILE A 43 -10.17 -12.58 -22.16
C ILE A 43 -8.92 -11.73 -22.32
N PRO A 44 -8.71 -10.67 -21.51
CA PRO A 44 -7.48 -9.90 -21.59
C PRO A 44 -6.33 -10.89 -21.44
N ALA A 45 -5.37 -10.84 -22.36
CA ALA A 45 -4.24 -11.74 -22.36
C ALA A 45 -3.70 -11.86 -20.93
N ARG A 46 -3.60 -13.09 -20.43
CA ARG A 46 -2.96 -13.40 -19.14
C ARG A 46 -1.60 -12.70 -19.17
N ASN A 47 -1.50 -11.55 -18.50
CA ASN A 47 -0.21 -10.91 -18.30
C ASN A 47 0.63 -11.96 -17.60
N THR A 48 1.67 -12.46 -18.27
CA THR A 48 2.64 -13.35 -17.65
C THR A 48 3.15 -12.62 -16.41
N LEU A 49 2.90 -13.22 -15.24
CA LEU A 49 3.38 -12.70 -13.96
C LEU A 49 4.90 -12.55 -14.09
N ARG A 50 5.39 -11.32 -14.10
CA ARG A 50 6.83 -11.07 -14.23
C ARG A 50 7.54 -11.50 -12.94
N PRO A 51 8.70 -12.16 -13.03
CA PRO A 51 9.50 -12.47 -11.85
C PRO A 51 9.87 -11.21 -11.06
N PHE A 52 10.01 -11.37 -9.75
CA PHE A 52 10.33 -10.27 -8.82
C PHE A 52 11.54 -9.42 -9.27
N GLY A 53 12.64 -10.07 -9.67
CA GLY A 53 13.86 -9.37 -10.06
C GLY A 53 13.68 -8.48 -11.30
N GLU A 54 12.82 -8.90 -12.23
CA GLU A 54 12.48 -8.11 -13.42
C GLU A 54 11.59 -6.92 -13.07
N LEU A 55 10.67 -7.08 -12.12
CA LEU A 55 9.85 -5.96 -11.66
C LEU A 55 10.68 -4.93 -10.88
N ASN A 56 11.61 -5.37 -10.05
CA ASN A 56 12.49 -4.45 -9.34
C ASN A 56 13.36 -3.64 -10.31
N SER A 57 13.86 -4.23 -11.39
CA SER A 57 14.66 -3.50 -12.38
C SER A 57 13.86 -2.45 -13.16
N LEU A 58 12.56 -2.67 -13.33
CA LEU A 58 11.62 -1.72 -13.95
C LEU A 58 11.11 -0.64 -12.98
N PHE A 59 11.35 -0.78 -11.68
CA PHE A 59 10.93 0.21 -10.70
C PHE A 59 11.85 1.44 -10.75
N PRO A 60 11.29 2.68 -10.75
CA PRO A 60 12.07 3.90 -10.84
C PRO A 60 13.22 3.98 -9.84
N LYS A 61 14.39 4.43 -10.29
CA LYS A 61 15.60 4.60 -9.48
C LYS A 61 15.86 6.08 -9.20
N ALA A 62 16.64 6.35 -8.13
CA ALA A 62 16.96 7.72 -7.73
C ALA A 62 17.66 8.54 -8.83
N GLY A 63 18.47 7.88 -9.68
CA GLY A 63 19.16 8.51 -10.81
C GLY A 63 18.25 8.94 -11.97
N GLU A 64 16.99 8.51 -11.98
CA GLU A 64 16.00 8.93 -12.99
C GLU A 64 15.36 10.28 -12.64
N ALA A 65 15.59 10.81 -11.43
CA ALA A 65 15.14 12.14 -11.06
C ALA A 65 15.92 13.20 -11.86
N GLY A 66 15.20 14.13 -12.51
CA GLY A 66 15.81 15.17 -13.33
C GLY A 66 16.80 16.04 -12.53
N PRO A 67 17.94 16.45 -13.12
CA PRO A 67 18.99 17.17 -12.40
C PRO A 67 18.51 18.51 -11.81
N GLU A 68 17.57 19.19 -12.47
CA GLU A 68 16.99 20.44 -11.96
C GLU A 68 16.05 20.19 -10.78
N GLN A 69 15.29 19.09 -10.79
CA GLN A 69 14.46 18.66 -9.66
C GLN A 69 15.33 18.33 -8.46
N VAL A 70 16.42 17.57 -8.65
CA VAL A 70 17.37 17.24 -7.58
C VAL A 70 17.98 18.51 -6.97
N LYS A 71 18.43 19.47 -7.79
CA LYS A 71 18.94 20.77 -7.30
C LYS A 71 17.88 21.55 -6.53
N ARG A 72 16.64 21.58 -7.01
CA ARG A 72 15.52 22.23 -6.32
C ARG A 72 15.27 21.61 -4.95
N VAL A 73 15.23 20.28 -4.87
CA VAL A 73 15.01 19.56 -3.61
C VAL A 73 16.17 19.78 -2.63
N ALA A 74 17.42 19.84 -3.11
CA ALA A 74 18.56 20.18 -2.28
C ALA A 74 18.42 21.58 -1.63
N ARG A 75 18.02 22.59 -2.41
CA ARG A 75 17.74 23.94 -1.87
C ARG A 75 16.58 23.95 -0.86
N LEU A 76 15.53 23.16 -1.12
CA LEU A 76 14.41 23.00 -0.18
C LEU A 76 14.89 22.38 1.13
N LYS A 77 15.75 21.36 1.07
CA LYS A 77 16.33 20.70 2.24
C LYS A 77 17.18 21.66 3.06
N GLU A 78 18.05 22.45 2.42
CA GLU A 78 18.84 23.48 3.11
C GLU A 78 17.94 24.46 3.87
N ARG A 79 16.87 24.95 3.24
CA ARG A 79 15.88 25.84 3.88
C ARG A 79 15.19 25.17 5.08
N TYR A 80 14.77 23.91 4.91
CA TYR A 80 14.08 23.17 5.95
C TYR A 80 14.98 22.93 7.18
N LEU A 81 16.24 22.53 6.94
CA LEU A 81 17.20 22.28 8.01
C LEU A 81 17.67 23.57 8.72
N ALA A 82 17.67 24.71 8.02
CA ALA A 82 18.00 26.00 8.62
C ALA A 82 17.01 26.43 9.71
N VAL A 83 15.74 26.04 9.58
CA VAL A 83 14.68 26.38 10.56
C VAL A 83 14.73 25.49 11.81
N ARG A 84 15.48 24.36 11.76
CA ARG A 84 15.61 23.37 12.86
C ARG A 84 14.24 23.00 13.47
N PRO A 85 13.36 22.34 12.73
CA PRO A 85 12.04 21.98 13.23
C PRO A 85 12.17 21.08 14.48
N ASP A 86 11.35 21.36 15.49
CA ASP A 86 11.31 20.57 16.71
C ASP A 86 10.89 19.13 16.40
N LEU A 87 11.61 18.18 16.99
CA LEU A 87 11.23 16.78 16.99
C LEU A 87 10.25 16.54 18.14
N ASP A 88 9.23 15.73 17.92
CA ASP A 88 8.30 15.36 18.98
C ASP A 88 9.05 14.50 20.03
N PRO A 89 9.21 14.99 21.27
CA PRO A 89 10.01 14.31 22.29
C PRO A 89 9.40 12.96 22.71
N GLN A 90 8.11 12.74 22.48
CA GLN A 90 7.43 11.49 22.86
C GLN A 90 7.76 10.32 21.92
N VAL A 91 8.31 10.60 20.74
CA VAL A 91 8.49 9.59 19.69
C VAL A 91 9.50 8.53 20.08
N ALA A 92 10.62 8.92 20.69
CA ALA A 92 11.66 7.98 21.10
C ALA A 92 11.14 6.96 22.13
N ASP A 93 10.47 7.45 23.18
CA ASP A 93 9.91 6.60 24.23
C ASP A 93 8.75 5.74 23.70
N TYR A 94 7.91 6.31 22.83
CA TYR A 94 6.82 5.59 22.18
C TYR A 94 7.37 4.45 21.32
N TRP A 95 8.38 4.70 20.48
CA TRP A 95 9.01 3.66 19.68
C TRP A 95 9.68 2.60 20.54
N ALA A 96 10.44 2.98 21.56
CA ALA A 96 11.07 2.04 22.48
C ALA A 96 10.05 1.15 23.24
N LYS A 97 8.89 1.70 23.61
CA LYS A 97 7.77 0.93 24.18
C LYS A 97 7.28 -0.13 23.20
N TYR A 98 6.96 0.28 21.97
CA TYR A 98 6.33 -0.62 21.01
C TYR A 98 7.30 -1.58 20.32
N GLN A 99 8.58 -1.26 20.21
CA GLN A 99 9.62 -2.23 19.83
C GLN A 99 9.70 -3.39 20.82
N ARG A 100 9.61 -3.09 22.14
CA ARG A 100 9.54 -4.15 23.16
C ARG A 100 8.26 -4.96 23.04
N ILE A 101 7.11 -4.31 22.84
CA ILE A 101 5.83 -5.00 22.64
C ILE A 101 5.85 -5.86 21.37
N PHE A 102 6.43 -5.42 20.26
CA PHE A 102 6.44 -6.16 19.00
C PHE A 102 7.57 -7.18 18.89
N SER A 103 8.43 -7.30 19.91
CA SER A 103 9.42 -8.38 19.99
C SER A 103 8.73 -9.76 20.08
N PRO A 104 9.40 -10.85 19.67
CA PRO A 104 8.82 -12.20 19.70
C PRO A 104 8.23 -12.59 21.06
N GLY A 105 8.87 -12.19 22.17
CA GLY A 105 8.38 -12.47 23.53
C GLY A 105 7.38 -11.44 24.07
N GLY A 106 7.40 -10.20 23.58
CA GLY A 106 6.55 -9.12 24.05
C GLY A 106 5.12 -9.18 23.49
N LEU A 107 4.97 -9.65 22.26
CA LEU A 107 3.71 -9.49 21.51
C LEU A 107 2.56 -10.26 22.14
N TRP A 108 2.85 -11.48 22.58
CA TRP A 108 1.87 -12.38 23.19
C TRP A 108 1.61 -12.11 24.67
N THR A 109 2.51 -11.39 25.34
CA THR A 109 2.41 -11.09 26.77
C THR A 109 1.93 -9.66 27.07
N CYS A 110 1.84 -8.81 26.04
CA CYS A 110 1.37 -7.44 26.21
C CYS A 110 -0.12 -7.36 26.56
N ASP A 111 -0.48 -6.29 27.27
CA ASP A 111 -1.87 -5.89 27.52
C ASP A 111 -2.60 -5.66 26.18
N PRO A 112 -3.75 -6.33 25.92
CA PRO A 112 -4.65 -6.03 24.81
C PRO A 112 -4.84 -4.53 24.54
N ARG A 113 -4.95 -3.74 25.60
CA ARG A 113 -5.17 -2.30 25.50
C ARG A 113 -4.02 -1.58 24.80
N ALA A 114 -2.78 -2.04 24.99
CA ALA A 114 -1.62 -1.45 24.32
C ALA A 114 -1.71 -1.60 22.80
N LEU A 115 -2.28 -2.70 22.28
CA LEU A 115 -2.47 -2.88 20.84
C LEU A 115 -3.56 -1.95 20.29
N LYS A 116 -4.64 -1.74 21.04
CA LYS A 116 -5.68 -0.77 20.69
C LYS A 116 -5.17 0.67 20.73
N ASP A 117 -4.40 1.01 21.75
CA ASP A 117 -3.77 2.33 21.91
C ASP A 117 -2.74 2.59 20.80
N PHE A 118 -1.98 1.57 20.39
CA PHE A 118 -1.07 1.69 19.24
C PHE A 118 -1.79 2.11 17.96
N ALA A 119 -2.91 1.43 17.67
CA ALA A 119 -3.68 1.68 16.46
C ALA A 119 -4.26 3.09 16.43
N ASN A 120 -4.67 3.61 17.59
CA ASN A 120 -5.31 4.93 17.71
C ASN A 120 -4.35 6.08 18.00
N SER A 121 -3.09 5.81 18.33
CA SER A 121 -2.08 6.84 18.60
C SER A 121 -1.65 7.57 17.31
N GLU A 122 -1.39 8.87 17.44
CA GLU A 122 -0.77 9.69 16.39
C GLU A 122 0.74 9.86 16.55
N ILE A 123 1.30 9.39 17.66
CA ILE A 123 2.72 9.55 18.00
C ILE A 123 3.57 8.72 17.05
N GLY A 124 4.65 9.33 16.53
CA GLY A 124 5.62 8.70 15.64
C GLY A 124 5.15 8.54 14.19
N ALA A 125 3.88 8.22 13.95
CA ALA A 125 3.26 8.26 12.63
C ALA A 125 1.73 8.28 12.76
N ARG A 126 1.05 9.09 11.93
CA ARG A 126 -0.40 9.30 11.98
C ARG A 126 -1.16 8.36 11.03
N PRO A 127 -1.85 7.32 11.53
CA PRO A 127 -2.52 6.33 10.68
C PRO A 127 -3.86 6.83 10.10
N GLY A 128 -4.36 7.99 10.54
CA GLY A 128 -5.65 8.54 10.14
C GLY A 128 -6.82 7.88 10.88
N ASN A 129 -8.03 7.98 10.33
CA ASN A 129 -9.23 7.41 10.94
C ASN A 129 -9.18 5.87 11.02
N GLN A 130 -9.34 5.33 12.22
CA GLN A 130 -9.36 3.88 12.51
C GLN A 130 -10.77 3.33 12.82
N ALA A 131 -11.83 3.95 12.29
CA ALA A 131 -13.21 3.54 12.55
C ALA A 131 -13.46 2.05 12.29
N THR A 132 -13.04 1.52 11.13
CA THR A 132 -13.23 0.10 10.79
C THR A 132 -12.53 -0.84 11.79
N PHE A 133 -11.30 -0.51 12.20
CA PHE A 133 -10.57 -1.28 13.20
C PHE A 133 -11.28 -1.22 14.56
N ASN A 134 -11.72 -0.04 14.99
CA ASN A 134 -12.39 0.15 16.27
C ASN A 134 -13.75 -0.55 16.33
N SER A 135 -14.53 -0.51 15.25
CA SER A 135 -15.80 -1.25 15.15
C SER A 135 -15.55 -2.75 15.25
N ALA A 136 -14.64 -3.29 14.42
CA ALA A 136 -14.30 -4.72 14.46
C ALA A 136 -13.77 -5.14 15.84
N TRP A 137 -12.93 -4.31 16.47
CA TRP A 137 -12.43 -4.57 17.82
C TRP A 137 -13.58 -4.69 18.83
N ASN A 138 -14.54 -3.77 18.78
CA ASN A 138 -15.67 -3.78 19.70
C ASN A 138 -16.62 -4.98 19.45
N ASP A 139 -16.83 -5.35 18.18
CA ASP A 139 -17.68 -6.48 17.80
C ASP A 139 -17.08 -7.83 18.24
N MET A 140 -15.75 -7.98 18.14
CA MET A 140 -15.04 -9.20 18.54
C MET A 140 -14.82 -9.30 20.06
N GLY A 141 -14.75 -8.16 20.75
CA GLY A 141 -14.31 -8.05 22.13
C GLY A 141 -12.78 -8.07 22.29
N ASP A 142 -12.29 -7.53 23.41
CA ASP A 142 -10.86 -7.23 23.63
C ASP A 142 -9.94 -8.44 23.46
N ALA A 143 -10.34 -9.62 23.94
CA ALA A 143 -9.51 -10.83 23.87
C ALA A 143 -9.29 -11.31 22.43
N ALA A 144 -10.38 -11.49 21.68
CA ALA A 144 -10.32 -11.98 20.30
C ALA A 144 -9.70 -10.94 19.35
N ALA A 145 -10.02 -9.66 19.53
CA ALA A 145 -9.43 -8.58 18.74
C ALA A 145 -7.91 -8.46 18.98
N ALA A 146 -7.48 -8.58 20.23
CA ALA A 146 -6.06 -8.58 20.57
C ALA A 146 -5.34 -9.81 19.99
N GLU A 147 -5.94 -10.99 20.05
CA GLU A 147 -5.38 -12.20 19.43
C GLU A 147 -5.20 -12.03 17.91
N ALA A 148 -6.23 -11.57 17.20
CA ALA A 148 -6.14 -11.31 15.75
C ALA A 148 -5.08 -10.25 15.43
N THR A 149 -4.99 -9.19 16.25
CA THR A 149 -3.98 -8.15 16.09
C THR A 149 -2.57 -8.69 16.31
N ARG A 150 -2.37 -9.56 17.32
CA ARG A 150 -1.09 -10.24 17.56
C ARG A 150 -0.69 -11.11 16.38
N LYS A 151 -1.58 -11.98 15.90
CA LYS A 151 -1.31 -12.82 14.71
C LYS A 151 -0.96 -11.99 13.48
N THR A 152 -1.66 -10.87 13.28
CA THR A 152 -1.37 -9.93 12.18
C THR A 152 0.04 -9.36 12.26
N ILE A 153 0.43 -8.86 13.44
CA ILE A 153 1.74 -8.24 13.67
C ILE A 153 2.85 -9.30 13.66
N GLU A 154 2.61 -10.46 14.26
CA GLU A 154 3.53 -11.59 14.26
C GLU A 154 3.80 -12.06 12.85
N TYR A 155 2.76 -12.27 12.03
CA TYR A 155 2.93 -12.66 10.64
C TYR A 155 3.76 -11.62 9.87
N LEU A 156 3.44 -10.33 10.02
CA LEU A 156 4.18 -9.26 9.35
C LEU A 156 5.66 -9.21 9.72
N LEU A 157 5.99 -9.34 11.02
CA LEU A 157 7.35 -9.15 11.52
C LEU A 157 8.16 -10.44 11.55
N HIS A 158 7.53 -11.51 12.01
CA HIS A 158 8.13 -12.81 12.39
C HIS A 158 7.49 -14.00 11.67
N GLY A 159 6.69 -13.76 10.62
CA GLY A 159 6.22 -14.80 9.71
C GLY A 159 7.36 -15.59 9.04
N PRO A 160 7.02 -16.61 8.23
CA PRO A 160 7.99 -17.58 7.71
C PRO A 160 9.19 -16.93 6.98
N ASP A 161 10.39 -17.44 7.24
CA ASP A 161 11.65 -16.90 6.69
C ASP A 161 11.73 -17.00 5.15
N ASP A 162 11.00 -17.93 4.55
CA ASP A 162 10.90 -18.14 3.11
C ASP A 162 9.91 -17.18 2.42
N VAL A 163 9.15 -16.39 3.19
CA VAL A 163 8.21 -15.39 2.67
C VAL A 163 8.78 -13.98 2.90
N PRO A 164 9.19 -13.26 1.84
CA PRO A 164 9.71 -11.90 1.96
C PRO A 164 8.73 -10.94 2.64
N LEU A 165 9.26 -9.89 3.27
CA LEU A 165 8.44 -8.91 3.99
C LEU A 165 7.39 -8.24 3.09
N GLU A 166 7.74 -7.95 1.84
CA GLU A 166 6.86 -7.39 0.82
C GLU A 166 5.63 -8.28 0.57
N ASP A 167 5.84 -9.59 0.52
CA ASP A 167 4.79 -10.55 0.23
C ASP A 167 3.95 -10.84 1.49
N ARG A 168 4.57 -10.90 2.68
CA ARG A 168 3.83 -10.94 3.96
C ARG A 168 2.92 -9.73 4.14
N LEU A 169 3.40 -8.54 3.78
CA LEU A 169 2.60 -7.32 3.78
C LEU A 169 1.44 -7.40 2.78
N GLU A 170 1.70 -7.91 1.56
CA GLU A 170 0.66 -8.08 0.54
C GLU A 170 -0.43 -9.07 0.97
N HIS A 171 -0.08 -10.19 1.59
CA HIS A 171 -1.07 -11.17 2.07
C HIS A 171 -2.04 -10.54 3.08
N LEU A 172 -1.53 -9.73 4.01
CA LEU A 172 -2.36 -9.00 4.98
C LEU A 172 -3.22 -7.92 4.33
N LEU A 173 -2.69 -7.24 3.30
CA LEU A 173 -3.39 -6.18 2.57
C LEU A 173 -4.54 -6.74 1.74
N SER A 174 -4.26 -7.74 0.90
CA SER A 174 -5.21 -8.44 0.03
C SER A 174 -6.27 -9.22 0.82
N GLY A 175 -6.01 -9.52 2.10
CA GLY A 175 -6.95 -10.23 2.96
C GLY A 175 -6.94 -11.74 2.72
N THR A 176 -5.85 -12.29 2.21
CA THR A 176 -5.68 -13.73 2.06
C THR A 176 -5.54 -14.43 3.41
N GLU A 177 -5.06 -13.73 4.43
CA GLU A 177 -4.87 -14.27 5.77
C GLU A 177 -6.17 -14.16 6.61
N PRO A 178 -6.88 -15.27 6.89
CA PRO A 178 -8.16 -15.23 7.58
C PRO A 178 -8.05 -14.83 9.05
N PHE A 179 -6.85 -14.93 9.63
CA PHE A 179 -6.59 -14.48 11.01
C PHE A 179 -6.34 -12.97 11.12
N ALA A 180 -6.22 -12.25 10.00
CA ALA A 180 -5.83 -10.85 10.00
C ALA A 180 -6.91 -9.97 10.65
N MET A 181 -6.48 -9.03 11.48
CA MET A 181 -7.38 -8.11 12.17
C MET A 181 -8.07 -7.18 11.17
N THR A 182 -9.40 -7.21 11.16
CA THR A 182 -10.20 -6.33 10.30
C THR A 182 -9.91 -4.86 10.62
N GLY A 183 -9.73 -4.05 9.58
CA GLY A 183 -9.33 -2.64 9.72
C GLY A 183 -7.83 -2.41 10.00
N PHE A 184 -7.05 -3.44 10.34
CA PHE A 184 -5.58 -3.34 10.51
C PHE A 184 -4.87 -3.43 9.16
N LYS A 185 -5.06 -2.41 8.33
CA LYS A 185 -4.61 -2.36 6.92
C LYS A 185 -3.38 -1.47 6.74
N GLU A 186 -3.13 -1.04 5.50
CA GLU A 186 -1.92 -0.39 5.02
C GLU A 186 -1.26 0.59 6.01
N ALA A 187 -2.02 1.54 6.55
CA ALA A 187 -1.47 2.55 7.43
C ALA A 187 -0.96 1.98 8.75
N LEU A 188 -1.71 1.05 9.36
CA LEU A 188 -1.33 0.41 10.61
C LEU A 188 -0.19 -0.60 10.40
N LEU A 189 -0.24 -1.39 9.33
CA LEU A 189 0.84 -2.31 8.97
C LEU A 189 2.15 -1.57 8.70
N THR A 190 2.10 -0.47 7.93
CA THR A 190 3.28 0.38 7.70
C THR A 190 3.75 1.06 8.99
N LYS A 191 2.83 1.46 9.87
CA LYS A 191 3.19 2.03 11.18
C LYS A 191 3.95 1.04 12.05
N VAL A 192 3.55 -0.24 12.04
CA VAL A 192 4.30 -1.31 12.71
C VAL A 192 5.75 -1.37 12.19
N LEU A 193 5.96 -1.27 10.88
CA LEU A 193 7.29 -1.25 10.28
C LEU A 193 8.10 0.00 10.67
N CYS A 194 7.46 1.17 10.69
CA CYS A 194 8.10 2.43 11.12
C CYS A 194 8.58 2.37 12.56
N VAL A 195 7.81 1.73 13.45
CA VAL A 195 8.18 1.62 14.86
C VAL A 195 9.19 0.51 15.10
N THR A 196 9.06 -0.62 14.42
CA THR A 196 9.95 -1.76 14.60
C THR A 196 11.33 -1.48 14.00
N TYR A 197 11.36 -0.84 12.83
CA TYR A 197 12.57 -0.54 12.07
C TYR A 197 12.68 0.97 11.79
N PRO A 198 12.87 1.79 12.84
CA PRO A 198 12.82 3.25 12.75
C PRO A 198 13.90 3.85 11.87
N ASP A 199 15.00 3.14 11.65
CA ASP A 199 16.10 3.58 10.78
C ASP A 199 15.90 3.18 9.31
N ARG A 200 14.91 2.34 9.01
CA ARG A 200 14.63 1.82 7.66
C ARG A 200 13.37 2.39 7.04
N PHE A 201 12.35 2.74 7.81
CA PHE A 201 11.06 3.16 7.26
C PHE A 201 10.73 4.63 7.53
N LEU A 202 10.30 5.32 6.48
CA LEU A 202 9.71 6.65 6.55
C LEU A 202 8.31 6.57 7.16
N THR A 203 7.97 7.53 8.00
CA THR A 203 6.65 7.68 8.63
C THR A 203 5.57 8.22 7.68
N ILE A 204 5.66 7.81 6.40
CA ILE A 204 4.70 8.06 5.32
C ILE A 204 3.93 6.77 5.12
N LEU A 205 2.78 6.65 5.79
CA LEU A 205 2.16 5.34 6.03
C LEU A 205 1.44 4.70 4.85
N LYS A 206 1.17 5.46 3.78
CA LYS A 206 0.41 4.99 2.62
C LYS A 206 1.14 5.26 1.32
N TYR A 207 1.04 4.33 0.38
CA TYR A 207 1.55 4.46 -0.97
C TYR A 207 0.78 5.50 -1.77
N THR A 208 -0.56 5.45 -1.70
CA THR A 208 -1.48 6.37 -2.39
C THR A 208 -2.64 6.76 -1.48
N THR A 209 -3.01 8.06 -1.44
CA THR A 209 -4.27 8.56 -0.87
C THR A 209 -4.74 9.80 -1.63
N GLU A 210 -5.98 10.24 -1.37
CA GLU A 210 -6.49 11.53 -1.83
C GLU A 210 -5.65 12.73 -1.32
N ALA A 211 -5.22 12.71 -0.06
CA ALA A 211 -4.34 13.73 0.52
C ALA A 211 -2.86 13.60 0.10
N GLY A 212 -2.52 12.55 -0.67
CA GLY A 212 -1.16 12.20 -1.09
C GLY A 212 -0.57 11.02 -0.32
N GLY A 213 0.53 10.48 -0.82
CA GLY A 213 1.25 9.34 -0.25
C GLY A 213 2.63 9.25 -0.88
N LYS A 214 3.34 8.13 -0.69
CA LYS A 214 4.69 7.94 -1.26
C LYS A 214 4.74 8.21 -2.77
N ARG A 215 3.74 7.74 -3.53
CA ARG A 215 3.63 7.98 -4.98
C ARG A 215 3.47 9.45 -5.33
N GLU A 216 2.64 10.16 -4.59
CA GLU A 216 2.41 11.59 -4.83
C GLU A 216 3.62 12.43 -4.46
N ILE A 217 4.32 12.08 -3.38
CA ILE A 217 5.57 12.73 -2.99
C ILE A 217 6.64 12.51 -4.07
N ALA A 218 6.82 11.27 -4.54
CA ALA A 218 7.76 10.98 -5.63
C ALA A 218 7.47 11.83 -6.89
N ARG A 219 6.20 11.94 -7.26
CA ARG A 219 5.76 12.75 -8.40
C ARG A 219 5.98 14.24 -8.20
N MET A 220 5.47 14.82 -7.11
CA MET A 220 5.49 16.27 -6.90
C MET A 220 6.85 16.82 -6.49
N VAL A 221 7.62 16.05 -5.71
CA VAL A 221 8.92 16.50 -5.18
C VAL A 221 10.03 16.21 -6.17
N TYR A 222 10.03 15.01 -6.77
CA TYR A 222 11.13 14.51 -7.59
C TYR A 222 10.79 14.36 -9.08
N GLY A 223 9.53 14.53 -9.49
CA GLY A 223 9.12 14.33 -10.88
C GLY A 223 9.10 12.86 -11.31
N LEU A 224 9.05 11.92 -10.35
CA LEU A 224 9.08 10.48 -10.64
C LEU A 224 7.67 9.89 -10.62
N GLU A 225 7.29 9.26 -11.74
CA GLU A 225 6.03 8.53 -11.85
C GLU A 225 6.22 7.10 -11.34
N LEU A 226 5.65 6.80 -10.17
CA LEU A 226 5.64 5.43 -9.64
C LEU A 226 4.45 4.63 -10.17
N PRO A 227 4.56 3.29 -10.27
CA PRO A 227 3.49 2.45 -10.81
C PRO A 227 2.15 2.55 -10.05
N LYS A 228 1.04 2.34 -10.74
CA LYS A 228 -0.27 2.20 -10.07
C LYS A 228 -0.37 0.82 -9.39
N PRO A 229 -1.06 0.71 -8.23
CA PRO A 229 -1.31 -0.58 -7.57
C PRO A 229 -2.11 -1.58 -8.43
N GLU A 230 -2.92 -1.08 -9.37
CA GLU A 230 -3.86 -1.89 -10.18
C GLU A 230 -3.21 -2.62 -11.37
N SER A 231 -1.88 -2.56 -11.52
CA SER A 231 -1.23 -3.33 -12.57
C SER A 231 -0.99 -4.76 -12.08
N ALA A 232 -1.37 -5.76 -12.90
CA ALA A 232 -1.28 -7.19 -12.59
C ALA A 232 0.08 -7.70 -12.07
N ASN A 233 1.16 -6.92 -12.25
CA ASN A 233 2.49 -7.28 -11.79
C ASN A 233 2.96 -6.53 -10.52
N TRP A 234 2.31 -5.44 -10.09
CA TRP A 234 2.76 -4.66 -8.94
C TRP A 234 1.87 -4.94 -7.72
N THR A 235 2.38 -5.65 -6.73
CA THR A 235 1.68 -5.81 -5.44
C THR A 235 1.83 -4.55 -4.60
N LEU A 236 0.80 -4.23 -3.81
CA LEU A 236 0.82 -3.04 -2.97
C LEU A 236 1.93 -3.15 -1.91
N GLY A 237 2.15 -4.35 -1.35
CA GLY A 237 3.24 -4.62 -0.43
C GLY A 237 4.63 -4.23 -0.99
N ARG A 238 4.93 -4.62 -2.24
CA ARG A 238 6.19 -4.25 -2.91
C ARG A 238 6.29 -2.76 -3.17
N LEU A 239 5.20 -2.14 -3.65
CA LEU A 239 5.16 -0.70 -3.91
C LEU A 239 5.42 0.11 -2.63
N ILE A 240 4.90 -0.30 -1.48
CA ILE A 240 5.14 0.35 -0.19
C ILE A 240 6.62 0.33 0.18
N LEU A 241 7.30 -0.82 0.05
CA LEU A 241 8.70 -0.98 0.43
C LEU A 241 9.64 -0.31 -0.57
N TRP A 242 9.44 -0.52 -1.87
CA TRP A 242 10.32 0.05 -2.89
C TRP A 242 10.23 1.57 -2.96
N SER A 243 9.03 2.13 -2.81
CA SER A 243 8.89 3.59 -2.74
C SER A 243 9.43 4.17 -1.44
N ASN A 244 9.42 3.42 -0.32
CA ASN A 244 10.11 3.84 0.90
C ASN A 244 11.62 3.99 0.66
N ASP A 245 12.24 2.95 0.11
CA ASP A 245 13.69 2.91 -0.08
C ASP A 245 14.14 3.94 -1.14
N LEU A 246 13.36 4.12 -2.20
CA LEU A 246 13.56 5.16 -3.20
C LEU A 246 13.52 6.55 -2.58
N LEU A 247 12.48 6.87 -1.79
CA LEU A 247 12.34 8.19 -1.17
C LEU A 247 13.42 8.45 -0.13
N LEU A 248 13.86 7.44 0.61
CA LEU A 248 15.01 7.56 1.52
C LEU A 248 16.30 7.90 0.77
N THR A 249 16.55 7.17 -0.32
CA THR A 249 17.72 7.41 -1.17
C THR A 249 17.70 8.82 -1.75
N LEU A 250 16.55 9.26 -2.25
CA LEU A 250 16.35 10.59 -2.84
C LEU A 250 16.43 11.72 -1.81
N ALA A 251 15.99 11.51 -0.58
CA ALA A 251 16.09 12.50 0.48
C ALA A 251 17.54 12.66 0.98
N GLY A 252 18.32 11.58 0.96
CA GLY A 252 19.72 11.55 1.39
C GLY A 252 19.91 11.80 2.89
N GLU A 253 21.16 12.04 3.29
CA GLU A 253 21.58 12.12 4.70
C GLU A 253 21.37 13.49 5.36
N GLY A 254 21.66 13.64 6.66
CA GLY A 254 21.62 14.95 7.35
C GLY A 254 20.31 15.26 8.07
N PHE A 255 19.35 14.34 8.08
CA PHE A 255 18.19 14.39 8.97
C PHE A 255 18.48 13.64 10.27
N ALA A 256 18.02 14.17 11.40
CA ALA A 256 18.12 13.52 12.72
C ALA A 256 17.57 12.09 12.78
N ASN A 257 16.44 11.81 12.11
CA ASN A 257 15.82 10.48 12.04
C ASN A 257 14.83 10.39 10.85
N ARG A 258 14.20 9.23 10.65
CA ARG A 258 13.27 9.02 9.52
C ARG A 258 11.96 9.78 9.64
N GLN A 259 11.55 10.14 10.85
CA GLN A 259 10.40 11.03 11.05
C GLN A 259 10.73 12.45 10.53
N HIS A 260 11.92 12.94 10.82
CA HIS A 260 12.41 14.22 10.32
C HIS A 260 12.54 14.23 8.79
N THR A 261 13.02 13.12 8.19
CA THR A 261 13.01 12.93 6.73
C THR A 261 11.60 12.95 6.15
N ALA A 262 10.66 12.23 6.76
CA ALA A 262 9.27 12.20 6.29
C ALA A 262 8.59 13.58 6.40
N ALA A 263 8.85 14.31 7.50
CA ALA A 263 8.34 15.67 7.70
C ALA A 263 8.87 16.64 6.63
N PHE A 264 10.16 16.53 6.27
CA PHE A 264 10.73 17.26 5.14
C PHE A 264 10.02 16.93 3.82
N LEU A 265 9.80 15.65 3.52
CA LEU A 265 9.18 15.22 2.26
C LEU A 265 7.74 15.73 2.12
N TRP A 266 6.96 15.71 3.20
CA TRP A 266 5.64 16.32 3.25
C TRP A 266 5.70 17.84 3.04
N TRP A 267 6.58 18.53 3.77
CA TRP A 267 6.78 19.96 3.60
C TRP A 267 7.19 20.33 2.17
N ALA A 268 8.14 19.60 1.58
CA ALA A 268 8.62 19.82 0.22
C ALA A 268 7.53 19.60 -0.84
N LYS A 269 6.64 18.61 -0.62
CA LYS A 269 5.45 18.39 -1.44
C LYS A 269 4.52 19.61 -1.38
N ASP A 270 4.26 20.16 -0.20
CA ASP A 270 3.39 21.33 -0.03
C ASP A 270 3.97 22.58 -0.71
N GLN A 271 5.30 22.74 -0.69
CA GLN A 271 6.00 23.78 -1.46
C GLN A 271 5.87 23.60 -2.98
N ALA A 272 5.76 22.36 -3.47
CA ALA A 272 5.56 22.06 -4.90
C ALA A 272 4.11 22.26 -5.35
N GLY A 273 3.14 22.00 -4.47
CA GLY A 273 1.71 22.14 -4.75
C GLY A 273 1.16 23.56 -4.67
N GLY A 274 1.98 24.55 -4.30
CA GLY A 274 1.54 25.95 -4.30
C GLY A 274 0.53 26.29 -3.21
N ARG A 275 0.70 25.79 -1.98
CA ARG A 275 0.30 26.58 -0.80
C ARG A 275 1.51 27.37 -0.31
N GLY A 276 1.92 28.31 -1.14
CA GLY A 276 2.63 29.48 -0.63
C GLY A 276 1.66 30.21 0.28
N THR A 277 1.91 30.15 1.58
CA THR A 277 1.39 31.19 2.47
C THR A 277 2.64 31.90 2.99
N PRO A 278 2.71 33.23 2.85
CA PRO A 278 3.84 34.03 3.30
C PRO A 278 4.10 33.89 4.80
#